data_AF-A0A0M9WF59-F1
#
_entry.id   AF-A0A0M9WF59-F1
#
_cell.length_a   1.000
_cell.length_b   1.000
_cell.length_c   1.000
_cell.angle_alpha   90.00
_cell.angle_beta   90.00
_cell.angle_gamma   90.00
#
_symmetry.space_group_name_H-M   'P 1'
#
loop_
_entity.id
_entity.type
_entity.pdbx_description
1 polymer ?
#
loop_
_entity_poly.entity_id
_entity_poly.type
_entity_poly.pdbx_seq_one_letter_code
_entity_poly.pdbx_strand_id
1 'polypeptide(L)'
;MYQQIKKNQTDMINSEPDGLSWEVVQRLHSLKRIQKSFRELGNDNGNTSNVEAIMAAYRSGDLVWDSNSVTFWVHGKLIGGPRKWKMDEFLTFSKEHGSLGVWVEGVDNYKPEPMNLFATLSPTFSGYDLHMFVISIRNPTTWRTNTWANTIHIPVLEDSGASQMKIFQSDRFTLEGMSGAPLPFTGTATFNTAAGDIESDSVVLHVNLVHNGQPMLPHWITVRSSVGREVGHGTTPPMGFRLSGIWVHHMLYCLSAPDNTGNIVTRMLKKMSINSYNHIIHFMRVQRRSMIPTTISHSAYIL
;
A
#
# COMPACT_ATOMS: atom_id res chain seq x y z
N MET A 1 25.54 -14.68 12.53
CA MET A 1 24.63 -14.06 11.53
C MET A 1 25.02 -14.41 10.09
N TYR A 2 26.21 -14.02 9.61
CA TYR A 2 26.63 -14.27 8.21
C TYR A 2 26.53 -15.73 7.75
N GLN A 3 27.03 -16.68 8.55
CA GLN A 3 26.96 -18.12 8.21
C GLN A 3 25.52 -18.63 8.07
N GLN A 4 24.59 -18.09 8.86
CA GLN A 4 23.17 -18.44 8.76
C GLN A 4 22.55 -17.89 7.47
N ILE A 5 22.88 -16.65 7.09
CA ILE A 5 22.40 -16.05 5.84
C ILE A 5 22.91 -16.87 4.65
N LYS A 6 24.20 -17.22 4.65
CA LYS A 6 24.80 -18.04 3.60
C LYS A 6 24.15 -19.42 3.51
N LYS A 7 23.93 -20.08 4.66
CA LYS A 7 23.24 -21.37 4.72
C LYS A 7 21.82 -21.26 4.14
N ASN A 8 21.04 -20.28 4.58
CA ASN A 8 19.68 -20.07 4.06
C ASN A 8 19.67 -19.82 2.54
N GLN A 9 20.64 -19.07 2.03
CA GLN A 9 20.79 -18.84 0.59
C GLN A 9 21.11 -20.14 -0.15
N THR A 10 22.06 -20.94 0.34
CA THR A 10 22.38 -22.25 -0.24
C THR A 10 21.17 -23.18 -0.20
N ASP A 11 20.44 -23.22 0.91
CA ASP A 11 19.24 -24.05 1.07
C ASP A 11 18.14 -23.63 0.07
N MET A 12 17.97 -22.32 -0.18
CA MET A 12 17.04 -21.80 -1.19
C MET A 12 17.45 -22.21 -2.61
N ILE A 13 18.72 -22.04 -2.98
CA ILE A 13 19.24 -22.42 -4.30
C ILE A 13 19.04 -23.92 -4.53
N ASN A 14 19.39 -24.75 -3.55
CA ASN A 14 19.24 -26.21 -3.63
C ASN A 14 17.77 -26.67 -3.66
N SER A 15 16.81 -25.79 -3.37
CA SER A 15 15.37 -26.11 -3.39
C SER A 15 14.70 -25.91 -4.76
N GLU A 16 15.44 -25.44 -5.75
CA GLU A 16 14.97 -25.17 -7.11
C GLU A 16 15.89 -25.82 -8.16
N PRO A 17 15.44 -25.98 -9.42
CA PRO A 17 16.28 -26.52 -10.49
C PRO A 17 17.57 -25.71 -10.74
N ASP A 18 18.61 -26.41 -11.19
CA ASP A 18 19.87 -25.78 -11.59
C ASP A 18 19.69 -24.79 -12.76
N GLY A 19 20.51 -23.74 -12.78
CA GLY A 19 20.55 -22.76 -13.88
C GLY A 19 19.63 -21.55 -13.70
N LEU A 20 18.85 -21.48 -12.63
CA LEU A 20 18.04 -20.30 -12.31
C LEU A 20 18.90 -19.16 -11.75
N SER A 21 18.53 -17.91 -12.08
CA SER A 21 19.17 -16.74 -11.49
C SER A 21 18.79 -16.59 -10.02
N TRP A 22 19.62 -15.90 -9.24
CA TRP A 22 19.35 -15.70 -7.81
C TRP A 22 18.05 -14.92 -7.57
N GLU A 23 17.73 -13.96 -8.42
CA GLU A 23 16.48 -13.19 -8.38
C GLU A 23 15.27 -14.10 -8.57
N VAL A 24 15.34 -15.02 -9.53
CA VAL A 24 14.28 -16.00 -9.78
C VAL A 24 14.10 -16.93 -8.57
N VAL A 25 15.19 -17.42 -7.98
CA VAL A 25 15.14 -18.26 -6.77
C VAL A 25 14.47 -17.52 -5.60
N GLN A 26 14.80 -16.24 -5.40
CA GLN A 26 14.16 -15.42 -4.36
C GLN A 26 12.69 -15.20 -4.64
N ARG A 27 12.32 -14.91 -5.89
CA ARG A 27 10.91 -14.74 -6.28
C ARG A 27 10.11 -16.02 -6.10
N LEU A 28 10.66 -17.18 -6.49
CA LEU A 28 10.03 -18.49 -6.29
C LEU A 28 9.80 -18.78 -4.80
N HIS A 29 10.74 -18.41 -3.94
CA HIS A 29 10.55 -18.52 -2.50
C HIS A 29 9.40 -17.63 -1.99
N SER A 30 9.28 -16.38 -2.46
CA SER A 30 8.13 -15.51 -2.16
C SER A 30 6.81 -16.10 -2.68
N LEU A 31 6.79 -16.64 -3.91
CA LEU A 31 5.59 -17.27 -4.49
C LEU A 31 5.17 -18.52 -3.71
N LYS A 32 6.10 -19.36 -3.26
CA LYS A 32 5.83 -20.51 -2.37
C LYS A 32 5.14 -20.07 -1.08
N ARG A 33 5.56 -18.94 -0.50
CA ARG A 33 4.94 -18.38 0.70
C ARG A 33 3.56 -17.82 0.44
N ILE A 34 3.37 -17.11 -0.67
CA ILE A 34 2.05 -16.64 -1.11
C ILE A 34 1.10 -17.83 -1.30
N GLN A 35 1.54 -18.89 -1.98
CA GLN A 35 0.76 -20.12 -2.15
C GLN A 35 0.44 -20.79 -0.81
N LYS A 36 1.37 -20.76 0.16
CA LYS A 36 1.11 -21.24 1.52
C LYS A 36 0.04 -20.39 2.22
N SER A 37 0.16 -19.07 2.17
CA SER A 37 -0.82 -18.12 2.72
C SER A 37 -2.22 -18.33 2.13
N PHE A 38 -2.32 -18.56 0.82
CA PHE A 38 -3.59 -18.87 0.15
C PHE A 38 -4.24 -20.16 0.68
N ARG A 39 -3.43 -21.20 0.92
CA ARG A 39 -3.92 -22.46 1.50
C ARG A 39 -4.36 -22.32 2.95
N GLU A 40 -3.66 -21.53 3.75
CA GLU A 40 -3.93 -21.37 5.18
C GLU A 40 -5.11 -20.43 5.46
N LEU A 41 -5.19 -19.31 4.73
CA LEU A 41 -6.19 -18.27 4.97
C LEU A 41 -7.44 -18.41 4.09
N GLY A 42 -7.35 -19.18 3.00
CA GLY A 42 -8.37 -19.18 1.96
C GLY A 42 -8.46 -17.83 1.24
N ASN A 43 -9.55 -17.64 0.50
CA ASN A 43 -9.86 -16.40 -0.22
C ASN A 43 -8.68 -15.89 -1.09
N ASP A 44 -8.14 -16.74 -1.95
CA ASP A 44 -7.05 -16.41 -2.87
C ASP A 44 -7.49 -15.49 -4.02
N ASN A 45 -8.76 -15.06 -4.05
CA ASN A 45 -9.38 -14.36 -5.16
C ASN A 45 -9.21 -15.11 -6.50
N GLY A 46 -9.08 -16.45 -6.49
CA GLY A 46 -8.83 -17.27 -7.68
C GLY A 46 -7.39 -17.25 -8.21
N ASN A 47 -6.41 -16.77 -7.43
CA ASN A 47 -5.03 -16.59 -7.87
C ASN A 47 -4.10 -17.79 -7.64
N THR A 48 -4.54 -18.87 -6.99
CA THR A 48 -3.69 -20.07 -6.80
C THR A 48 -3.17 -20.58 -8.14
N SER A 49 -4.03 -20.65 -9.16
CA SER A 49 -3.65 -21.06 -10.51
C SER A 49 -2.60 -20.13 -11.16
N ASN A 50 -2.70 -18.82 -10.95
CA ASN A 50 -1.70 -17.86 -11.43
C ASN A 50 -0.35 -18.11 -10.77
N VAL A 51 -0.32 -18.24 -9.44
CA VAL A 51 0.92 -18.48 -8.69
C VAL A 51 1.60 -19.78 -9.14
N GLU A 52 0.82 -20.85 -9.33
CA GLU A 52 1.33 -22.13 -9.84
C GLU A 52 1.90 -22.03 -11.25
N ALA A 53 1.19 -21.36 -12.16
CA ALA A 53 1.63 -21.17 -13.53
C ALA A 53 2.90 -20.30 -13.63
N ILE A 54 2.99 -19.24 -12.84
CA ILE A 54 4.18 -18.37 -12.77
C ILE A 54 5.38 -19.14 -12.23
N MET A 55 5.20 -19.92 -11.15
CA MET A 55 6.29 -20.77 -10.62
C MET A 55 6.76 -21.80 -11.67
N ALA A 56 5.84 -22.39 -12.42
CA ALA A 56 6.18 -23.32 -13.49
C ALA A 56 6.96 -22.64 -14.60
N ALA A 57 6.53 -21.46 -15.05
CA ALA A 57 7.18 -20.69 -16.11
C ALA A 57 8.60 -20.23 -15.74
N TYR A 58 8.85 -19.85 -14.48
CA TYR A 58 10.20 -19.56 -14.01
C TYR A 58 11.09 -20.80 -14.01
N ARG A 59 10.56 -21.96 -13.57
CA ARG A 59 11.31 -23.22 -13.51
C ARG A 59 11.62 -23.80 -14.88
N SER A 60 10.75 -23.59 -15.87
CA SER A 60 11.00 -24.00 -17.26
C SER A 60 11.93 -23.04 -18.01
N GLY A 61 12.10 -21.82 -17.50
CA GLY A 61 12.83 -20.75 -18.19
C GLY A 61 11.97 -19.97 -19.21
N ASP A 62 10.67 -20.28 -19.32
CA ASP A 62 9.74 -19.54 -20.19
C ASP A 62 9.48 -18.11 -19.69
N LEU A 63 9.70 -17.89 -18.38
CA LEU A 63 9.67 -16.59 -17.75
C LEU A 63 11.04 -16.28 -17.15
N VAL A 64 11.58 -15.11 -17.51
CA VAL A 64 12.84 -14.58 -16.97
C VAL A 64 12.53 -13.33 -16.17
N TRP A 65 13.17 -13.19 -15.01
CA TRP A 65 13.02 -11.99 -14.20
C TRP A 65 13.68 -10.78 -14.89
N ASP A 66 12.92 -9.71 -15.09
CA ASP A 66 13.40 -8.42 -15.56
C ASP A 66 12.70 -7.30 -14.76
N SER A 67 13.50 -6.42 -14.15
CA SER A 67 13.00 -5.33 -13.31
C SER A 67 12.25 -4.23 -14.09
N ASN A 68 12.31 -4.24 -15.42
CA ASN A 68 11.68 -3.22 -16.27
C ASN A 68 10.44 -3.73 -17.01
N SER A 69 10.07 -4.99 -16.86
CA SER A 69 8.94 -5.57 -17.56
C SER A 69 8.01 -6.35 -16.65
N VAL A 70 6.76 -6.45 -17.10
CA VAL A 70 5.68 -7.14 -16.41
C VAL A 70 5.01 -8.14 -17.35
N THR A 71 4.43 -9.17 -16.76
CA THR A 71 3.55 -10.13 -17.46
C THR A 71 2.18 -10.18 -16.80
N PHE A 72 1.15 -10.34 -17.61
CA PHE A 72 -0.25 -10.31 -17.19
C PHE A 72 -0.82 -11.73 -17.24
N TRP A 73 -1.41 -12.17 -16.15
CA TRP A 73 -1.89 -13.54 -15.97
C TRP A 73 -3.36 -13.55 -15.56
N VAL A 74 -4.12 -14.49 -16.14
CA VAL A 74 -5.52 -14.72 -15.80
C VAL A 74 -5.77 -16.22 -15.66
N HIS A 75 -6.24 -16.65 -14.48
CA HIS A 75 -6.57 -18.04 -14.18
C HIS A 75 -5.51 -19.07 -14.64
N GLY A 76 -4.24 -18.79 -14.35
CA GLY A 76 -3.09 -19.64 -14.69
C GLY A 76 -2.59 -19.52 -16.12
N LYS A 77 -3.08 -18.55 -16.90
CA LYS A 77 -2.65 -18.33 -18.30
C LYS A 77 -1.96 -16.99 -18.47
N LEU A 78 -0.82 -16.99 -19.15
CA LEU A 78 -0.16 -15.76 -19.60
C LEU A 78 -1.00 -15.13 -20.72
N ILE A 79 -1.56 -13.96 -20.45
CA ILE A 79 -2.39 -13.20 -21.41
C ILE A 79 -1.56 -12.18 -22.20
N GLY A 80 -0.46 -11.68 -21.61
CA GLY A 80 0.43 -10.78 -22.33
C GLY A 80 1.68 -10.36 -21.58
N GLY A 81 2.63 -9.77 -22.31
CA GLY A 81 3.97 -9.43 -21.84
C GLY A 81 5.04 -10.37 -22.42
N PRO A 82 6.32 -10.19 -22.06
CA PRO A 82 6.85 -9.14 -21.18
C PRO A 82 6.77 -7.74 -21.80
N ARG A 83 6.37 -6.72 -21.03
CA ARG A 83 6.32 -5.31 -21.48
C ARG A 83 6.46 -4.34 -20.32
N LYS A 84 6.80 -3.08 -20.59
CA LYS A 84 6.94 -2.04 -19.54
C LYS A 84 5.63 -1.81 -18.78
N TRP A 85 5.70 -1.73 -17.46
CA TRP A 85 4.56 -1.38 -16.61
C TRP A 85 3.98 -0.01 -16.95
N LYS A 86 2.67 0.03 -17.18
CA LYS A 86 1.88 1.25 -17.33
C LYS A 86 0.55 1.08 -16.63
N MET A 87 0.25 2.01 -15.73
CA MET A 87 -0.95 1.95 -14.88
C MET A 87 -2.24 1.94 -15.70
N ASP A 88 -2.34 2.76 -16.76
CA ASP A 88 -3.55 2.85 -17.59
C ASP A 88 -3.83 1.55 -18.37
N GLU A 89 -2.78 0.88 -18.85
CA GLU A 89 -2.90 -0.43 -19.49
C GLU A 89 -3.39 -1.48 -18.49
N PHE A 90 -2.89 -1.46 -17.25
CA PHE A 90 -3.38 -2.35 -16.21
C PHE A 90 -4.84 -2.08 -15.83
N LEU A 91 -5.26 -0.82 -15.67
CA LEU A 91 -6.65 -0.50 -15.35
C LEU A 91 -7.60 -0.95 -16.47
N THR A 92 -7.17 -0.84 -17.72
CA THR A 92 -7.93 -1.37 -18.88
C THR A 92 -8.02 -2.89 -18.82
N PHE A 93 -6.89 -3.57 -18.60
CA PHE A 93 -6.82 -5.02 -18.45
C PHE A 93 -7.68 -5.55 -17.30
N SER A 94 -7.61 -4.93 -16.12
CA SER A 94 -8.42 -5.31 -14.96
C SER A 94 -9.91 -5.12 -15.21
N LYS A 95 -10.30 -4.10 -16.00
CA LYS A 95 -11.69 -3.90 -16.40
C LYS A 95 -12.18 -5.00 -17.36
N GLU A 96 -11.33 -5.45 -18.27
CA GLU A 96 -11.67 -6.48 -19.27
C GLU A 96 -11.78 -7.89 -18.67
N HIS A 97 -10.88 -8.22 -17.74
CA HIS A 97 -10.80 -9.57 -17.16
C HIS A 97 -11.42 -9.69 -15.76
N GLY A 98 -11.87 -8.59 -15.18
CA GLY A 98 -12.43 -8.55 -13.83
C GLY A 98 -11.36 -8.42 -12.74
N SER A 99 -11.79 -8.49 -11.47
CA SER A 99 -10.92 -8.34 -10.30
C SER A 99 -10.45 -9.66 -9.68
N LEU A 100 -11.02 -10.78 -10.13
CA LEU A 100 -10.73 -12.11 -9.61
C LEU A 100 -9.85 -12.86 -10.61
N GLY A 101 -8.88 -13.60 -10.11
CA GLY A 101 -7.96 -14.42 -10.89
C GLY A 101 -7.06 -13.61 -11.81
N VAL A 102 -6.88 -12.32 -11.57
CA VAL A 102 -5.96 -11.43 -12.27
C VAL A 102 -4.67 -11.30 -11.48
N TRP A 103 -3.53 -11.43 -12.15
CA TRP A 103 -2.21 -11.22 -11.57
C TRP A 103 -1.29 -10.48 -12.53
N VAL A 104 -0.47 -9.57 -12.00
CA VAL A 104 0.60 -8.92 -12.74
C VAL A 104 1.93 -9.24 -12.09
N GLU A 105 2.72 -10.05 -12.79
CA GLU A 105 4.04 -10.46 -12.33
C GLU A 105 5.09 -9.43 -12.77
N GLY A 106 6.02 -9.09 -11.87
CA GLY A 106 7.08 -8.11 -12.10
C GLY A 106 6.76 -6.68 -11.62
N VAL A 107 5.57 -6.42 -11.07
CA VAL A 107 5.24 -5.08 -10.51
C VAL A 107 5.87 -4.89 -9.12
N ASP A 108 5.86 -5.94 -8.31
CA ASP A 108 6.58 -5.98 -7.03
C ASP A 108 7.98 -6.53 -7.26
N ASN A 109 8.93 -6.17 -6.39
CA ASN A 109 10.30 -6.66 -6.49
C ASN A 109 10.39 -8.19 -6.26
N TYR A 110 11.47 -8.82 -6.72
CA TYR A 110 11.70 -10.26 -6.54
C TYR A 110 11.93 -10.64 -5.07
N LYS A 111 12.43 -9.68 -4.28
CA LYS A 111 12.60 -9.79 -2.83
C LYS A 111 11.48 -9.05 -2.11
N PRO A 112 11.14 -9.45 -0.87
CA PRO A 112 10.16 -8.74 -0.07
C PRO A 112 10.50 -7.24 0.04
N GLU A 113 9.52 -6.40 -0.27
CA GLU A 113 9.66 -4.95 -0.15
C GLU A 113 9.54 -4.54 1.32
N PRO A 114 10.28 -3.53 1.78
CA PRO A 114 10.10 -3.03 3.13
C PRO A 114 8.71 -2.42 3.27
N MET A 115 7.95 -2.94 4.22
CA MET A 115 6.83 -2.26 4.86
C MET A 115 7.29 -1.97 6.30
N ASN A 116 8.39 -1.23 6.37
CA ASN A 116 9.00 -0.86 7.62
C ASN A 116 8.09 0.16 8.28
N LEU A 117 7.19 -0.29 9.14
CA LEU A 117 6.72 0.57 10.20
C LEU A 117 7.98 0.90 11.02
N PHE A 118 8.46 2.14 10.94
CA PHE A 118 9.27 2.63 12.05
C PHE A 118 8.40 2.47 13.28
N ALA A 119 8.74 1.48 14.12
CA ALA A 119 8.30 1.49 15.50
C ALA A 119 8.99 2.70 16.14
N THR A 120 8.47 3.89 15.87
CA THR A 120 8.61 5.00 16.79
C THR A 120 8.09 4.45 18.11
N LEU A 121 8.94 4.45 19.14
CA LEU A 121 8.48 4.21 20.50
C LEU A 121 7.20 5.02 20.66
N SER A 122 6.09 4.34 20.93
CA SER A 122 4.80 5.00 21.17
C SER A 122 5.10 6.17 22.11
N PRO A 123 4.74 7.41 21.75
CA PRO A 123 5.04 8.54 22.60
C PRO A 123 4.01 8.53 23.74
N THR A 124 4.10 7.53 24.61
CA THR A 124 3.54 7.61 25.95
C THR A 124 4.25 8.71 26.76
N PHE A 125 5.39 9.20 26.27
CA PHE A 125 6.04 10.42 26.73
C PHE A 125 5.51 11.65 25.97
N SER A 126 5.04 12.65 26.72
CA SER A 126 4.67 13.96 26.16
C SER A 126 5.87 14.58 25.44
N GLY A 127 5.84 14.66 24.11
CA GLY A 127 6.84 15.44 23.36
C GLY A 127 7.23 14.94 21.97
N TYR A 128 6.71 13.80 21.49
CA TYR A 128 6.96 13.35 20.11
C TYR A 128 5.66 13.17 19.35
N ASP A 129 5.55 13.81 18.18
CA ASP A 129 4.36 13.80 17.35
C ASP A 129 4.49 12.74 16.25
N LEU A 130 3.58 11.75 16.26
CA LEU A 130 3.34 10.93 15.08
C LEU A 130 2.69 11.79 14.01
N HIS A 131 3.23 11.75 12.80
CA HIS A 131 2.72 12.54 11.68
C HIS A 131 1.48 11.88 11.07
N MET A 132 0.34 12.08 11.74
CA MET A 132 -0.96 11.62 11.26
C MET A 132 -1.64 12.70 10.41
N PHE A 133 -2.18 12.32 9.26
CA PHE A 133 -3.00 13.21 8.43
C PHE A 133 -4.14 12.44 7.77
N VAL A 134 -5.13 13.17 7.23
CA VAL A 134 -6.31 12.57 6.60
C VAL A 134 -6.14 12.59 5.08
N ILE A 135 -6.40 11.44 4.47
CA ILE A 135 -6.47 11.31 3.02
C ILE A 135 -7.90 10.95 2.60
N SER A 136 -8.27 11.40 1.40
CA SER A 136 -9.42 10.86 0.68
C SER A 136 -8.97 9.70 -0.19
N ILE A 137 -9.73 8.62 -0.17
CA ILE A 137 -9.53 7.46 -1.06
C ILE A 137 -10.84 7.12 -1.77
N ARG A 138 -10.75 6.68 -3.03
CA ARG A 138 -11.89 6.24 -3.84
C ARG A 138 -11.49 5.16 -4.85
N ASN A 139 -12.47 4.41 -5.34
CA ASN A 139 -12.25 3.33 -6.31
C ASN A 139 -11.92 3.92 -7.71
N PRO A 140 -10.76 3.58 -8.32
CA PRO A 140 -10.43 4.02 -9.68
C PRO A 140 -11.33 3.40 -10.76
N THR A 141 -11.92 2.22 -10.54
CA THR A 141 -12.80 1.54 -11.51
C THR A 141 -14.03 2.40 -11.86
N THR A 142 -14.54 3.16 -10.89
CA THR A 142 -15.73 4.02 -11.02
C THR A 142 -15.38 5.50 -11.16
N TRP A 143 -14.17 5.83 -11.65
CA TRP A 143 -13.68 7.22 -11.65
C TRP A 143 -14.60 8.23 -12.34
N ARG A 144 -15.33 7.81 -13.38
CA ARG A 144 -16.27 8.67 -14.13
C ARG A 144 -17.52 9.05 -13.34
N THR A 145 -17.91 8.21 -12.38
CA THR A 145 -19.13 8.36 -11.59
C THR A 145 -18.85 8.65 -10.12
N ASN A 146 -17.56 8.74 -9.74
CA ASN A 146 -17.17 9.00 -8.35
C ASN A 146 -17.64 10.39 -7.89
N THR A 147 -18.43 10.39 -6.84
CA THR A 147 -18.82 11.58 -6.08
C THR A 147 -18.17 11.57 -4.70
N TRP A 148 -18.44 12.61 -3.89
CA TRP A 148 -18.08 12.60 -2.47
C TRP A 148 -18.73 11.43 -1.71
N ALA A 149 -19.90 10.96 -2.13
CA ALA A 149 -20.56 9.80 -1.54
C ALA A 149 -19.86 8.47 -1.86
N ASN A 150 -18.91 8.45 -2.80
CA ASN A 150 -18.07 7.26 -3.12
C ASN A 150 -16.62 7.45 -2.63
N THR A 151 -16.38 8.41 -1.75
CA THR A 151 -15.06 8.75 -1.20
C THR A 151 -15.08 8.53 0.30
N ILE A 152 -14.09 7.85 0.84
CA ILE A 152 -13.88 7.76 2.28
C ILE A 152 -12.67 8.59 2.71
N HIS A 153 -12.72 9.06 3.94
CA HIS A 153 -11.66 9.85 4.55
C HIS A 153 -11.05 9.05 5.68
N ILE A 154 -9.77 8.70 5.55
CA ILE A 154 -9.09 7.85 6.52
C ILE A 154 -7.85 8.56 7.09
N PRO A 155 -7.61 8.45 8.41
CA PRO A 155 -6.35 8.88 8.99
C PRO A 155 -5.25 7.88 8.63
N VAL A 156 -4.11 8.39 8.19
CA VAL A 156 -2.91 7.61 7.88
C VAL A 156 -1.72 8.18 8.63
N LEU A 157 -0.82 7.28 9.02
CA LEU A 157 0.51 7.63 9.52
C LEU A 157 1.42 7.90 8.32
N GLU A 158 2.11 9.03 8.35
CA GLU A 158 3.24 9.29 7.46
C GLU A 158 4.33 8.25 7.75
N ASP A 159 4.64 7.44 6.74
CA ASP A 159 5.67 6.41 6.87
C ASP A 159 6.65 6.51 5.72
N SER A 160 7.84 7.03 6.02
CA SER A 160 8.96 7.13 5.11
C SER A 160 9.62 5.78 4.77
N GLY A 161 9.34 4.74 5.56
CA GLY A 161 9.93 3.40 5.40
C GLY A 161 9.06 2.42 4.60
N ALA A 162 7.80 2.76 4.33
CA ALA A 162 6.87 1.88 3.63
C ALA A 162 6.91 2.07 2.11
N SER A 163 7.20 0.98 1.39
CA SER A 163 7.25 0.97 -0.09
C SER A 163 5.89 1.17 -0.74
N GLN A 164 4.80 0.82 -0.04
CA GLN A 164 3.42 0.95 -0.51
C GLN A 164 2.54 1.56 0.58
N MET A 165 1.45 2.21 0.15
CA MET A 165 0.41 2.66 1.08
C MET A 165 -0.26 1.44 1.72
N LYS A 166 -0.61 1.48 3.00
CA LYS A 166 -1.31 0.39 3.68
C LYS A 166 -2.72 0.83 4.08
N ILE A 167 -3.72 0.07 3.68
CA ILE A 167 -5.10 0.18 4.17
C ILE A 167 -5.55 -1.13 4.81
N PHE A 168 -6.67 -1.11 5.52
CA PHE A 168 -7.26 -2.30 6.11
C PHE A 168 -8.24 -2.99 5.17
N GLN A 169 -8.53 -4.26 5.44
CA GLN A 169 -9.48 -5.04 4.64
C GLN A 169 -10.90 -4.42 4.71
N SER A 170 -11.27 -3.86 5.86
CA SER A 170 -12.53 -3.14 6.04
C SER A 170 -12.62 -1.86 5.20
N ASP A 171 -11.51 -1.15 4.98
CA ASP A 171 -11.48 0.02 4.08
C ASP A 171 -11.74 -0.39 2.64
N ARG A 172 -11.12 -1.50 2.20
CA ARG A 172 -11.37 -2.11 0.88
C ARG A 172 -12.85 -2.47 0.72
N PHE A 173 -13.42 -3.22 1.66
CA PHE A 173 -14.84 -3.61 1.58
C PHE A 173 -15.78 -2.40 1.55
N THR A 174 -15.47 -1.37 2.34
CA THR A 174 -16.24 -0.13 2.34
C THR A 174 -16.18 0.56 0.98
N LEU A 175 -14.97 0.69 0.40
CA LEU A 175 -14.79 1.27 -0.93
C LEU A 175 -15.51 0.49 -2.03
N GLU A 176 -15.39 -0.84 -2.02
CA GLU A 176 -16.03 -1.71 -3.00
C GLU A 176 -17.57 -1.63 -2.88
N GLY A 177 -18.10 -1.65 -1.65
CA GLY A 177 -19.52 -1.49 -1.39
C GLY A 177 -20.08 -0.12 -1.80
N MET A 178 -19.37 0.97 -1.47
CA MET A 178 -19.79 2.33 -1.83
C MET A 178 -19.69 2.61 -3.34
N SER A 179 -18.74 1.98 -4.03
CA SER A 179 -18.59 2.14 -5.49
C SER A 179 -19.43 1.17 -6.30
N GLY A 180 -19.89 0.07 -5.70
CA GLY A 180 -20.56 -1.02 -6.42
C GLY A 180 -19.64 -1.77 -7.38
N ALA A 181 -18.32 -1.64 -7.23
CA ALA A 181 -17.32 -2.26 -8.09
C ALA A 181 -16.12 -2.73 -7.26
N PRO A 182 -15.45 -3.83 -7.64
CA PRO A 182 -14.23 -4.25 -6.98
C PRO A 182 -13.08 -3.27 -7.24
N LEU A 183 -12.08 -3.26 -6.35
CA LEU A 183 -10.83 -2.56 -6.59
C LEU A 183 -9.98 -3.32 -7.63
N PRO A 184 -9.24 -2.62 -8.51
CA PRO A 184 -8.29 -3.29 -9.39
C PRO A 184 -7.18 -3.95 -8.57
N PHE A 185 -7.07 -5.26 -8.69
CA PHE A 185 -6.12 -6.11 -7.96
C PHE A 185 -4.90 -6.42 -8.84
N THR A 186 -3.68 -6.16 -8.35
CA THR A 186 -2.46 -6.42 -9.12
C THR A 186 -1.81 -7.76 -8.78
N GLY A 187 -2.05 -8.29 -7.58
CA GLY A 187 -1.38 -9.50 -7.10
C GLY A 187 -1.27 -9.52 -5.58
N THR A 188 -0.66 -10.56 -5.03
CA THR A 188 -0.26 -10.63 -3.62
C THR A 188 1.25 -10.50 -3.54
N ALA A 189 1.74 -9.64 -2.66
CA ALA A 189 3.17 -9.41 -2.46
C ALA A 189 3.60 -9.86 -1.07
N THR A 190 4.87 -10.23 -0.94
CA THR A 190 5.51 -10.43 0.36
C THR A 190 6.17 -9.12 0.77
N PHE A 191 5.92 -8.68 2.00
CA PHE A 191 6.51 -7.48 2.57
C PHE A 191 7.29 -7.83 3.82
N ASN A 192 8.46 -7.22 4.00
CA ASN A 192 9.22 -7.34 5.24
C ASN A 192 8.73 -6.31 6.25
N THR A 193 8.38 -6.76 7.45
CA THR A 193 8.01 -5.90 8.58
C THR A 193 8.93 -6.17 9.77
N ALA A 194 8.84 -5.34 10.81
CA ALA A 194 9.54 -5.59 12.07
C ALA A 194 9.12 -6.92 12.75
N ALA A 195 7.92 -7.43 12.47
CA ALA A 195 7.42 -8.70 12.98
C ALA A 195 7.77 -9.90 12.06
N GLY A 196 8.58 -9.67 11.03
CA GLY A 196 8.88 -10.63 9.99
C GLY A 196 8.10 -10.35 8.71
N ASP A 197 8.20 -11.27 7.78
CA ASP A 197 7.60 -11.11 6.46
C ASP A 197 6.11 -11.48 6.47
N ILE A 198 5.28 -10.71 5.79
CA ILE A 198 3.84 -10.93 5.65
C ILE A 198 3.43 -10.94 4.18
N GLU A 199 2.37 -11.68 3.86
CA GLU A 199 1.72 -11.68 2.56
C GLU A 199 0.52 -10.72 2.57
N SER A 200 0.47 -9.81 1.61
CA SER A 200 -0.57 -8.79 1.53
C SER A 200 -1.01 -8.57 0.08
N ASP A 201 -2.32 -8.43 -0.09
CA ASP A 201 -2.92 -8.15 -1.38
C ASP A 201 -2.59 -6.73 -1.82
N SER A 202 -2.23 -6.53 -3.08
CA SER A 202 -1.94 -5.22 -3.65
C SER A 202 -3.09 -4.81 -4.57
N VAL A 203 -3.68 -3.65 -4.27
CA VAL A 203 -4.81 -3.05 -5.01
C VAL A 203 -4.46 -1.63 -5.45
N VAL A 204 -5.15 -1.14 -6.47
CA VAL A 204 -4.98 0.23 -6.96
C VAL A 204 -6.08 1.13 -6.42
N LEU A 205 -5.69 2.32 -5.97
CA LEU A 205 -6.56 3.33 -5.38
C LEU A 205 -6.34 4.69 -6.04
N HIS A 206 -7.40 5.51 -6.06
CA HIS A 206 -7.26 6.96 -6.26
C HIS A 206 -7.21 7.64 -4.90
N VAL A 207 -6.17 8.43 -4.66
CA VAL A 207 -5.96 9.13 -3.39
C VAL A 207 -5.80 10.63 -3.56
N ASN A 208 -6.16 11.38 -2.53
CA ASN A 208 -5.95 12.82 -2.44
C ASN A 208 -5.69 13.22 -0.99
N LEU A 209 -4.91 14.27 -0.76
CA LEU A 209 -4.77 14.87 0.57
C LEU A 209 -6.01 15.69 0.90
N VAL A 210 -6.47 15.65 2.14
CA VAL A 210 -7.64 16.43 2.57
C VAL A 210 -7.28 17.38 3.69
N HIS A 211 -7.76 18.61 3.56
CA HIS A 211 -7.72 19.61 4.61
C HIS A 211 -9.06 20.36 4.64
N ASN A 212 -9.66 20.47 5.83
CA ASN A 212 -10.97 21.11 6.03
C ASN A 212 -12.07 20.59 5.08
N GLY A 213 -12.09 19.28 4.85
CA GLY A 213 -13.08 18.63 3.98
C GLY A 213 -12.89 18.87 2.49
N GLN A 214 -11.79 19.51 2.07
CA GLN A 214 -11.49 19.79 0.67
C GLN A 214 -10.23 19.04 0.20
N PRO A 215 -10.21 18.56 -1.06
CA PRO A 215 -9.06 17.92 -1.64
C PRO A 215 -8.00 18.98 -1.93
N MET A 216 -6.76 18.70 -1.54
CA MET A 216 -5.66 19.65 -1.69
C MET A 216 -4.93 19.50 -3.03
N LEU A 217 -4.94 18.30 -3.61
CA LEU A 217 -4.30 18.05 -4.90
C LEU A 217 -5.31 18.33 -6.03
N PRO A 218 -4.89 19.00 -7.12
CA PRO A 218 -5.77 19.33 -8.23
C PRO A 218 -6.27 18.09 -8.99
N HIS A 219 -5.56 16.96 -8.84
CA HIS A 219 -5.90 15.70 -9.46
C HIS A 219 -5.77 14.58 -8.43
N TRP A 220 -6.54 13.51 -8.65
CA TRP A 220 -6.40 12.28 -7.88
C TRP A 220 -5.15 11.55 -8.32
N ILE A 221 -4.44 11.00 -7.34
CA ILE A 221 -3.20 10.27 -7.58
C ILE A 221 -3.51 8.77 -7.57
N THR A 222 -3.08 8.07 -8.61
CA THR A 222 -3.23 6.61 -8.68
C THR A 222 -2.06 5.96 -7.96
N VAL A 223 -2.35 5.20 -6.91
CA VAL A 223 -1.34 4.55 -6.07
C VAL A 223 -1.67 3.08 -5.90
N ARG A 224 -0.62 2.27 -5.71
CA ARG A 224 -0.78 0.90 -5.22
C ARG A 224 -0.84 0.91 -3.70
N SER A 225 -1.66 0.05 -3.14
CA SER A 225 -1.82 -0.11 -1.71
C SER A 225 -1.85 -1.57 -1.32
N SER A 226 -1.15 -1.89 -0.23
CA SER A 226 -1.22 -3.16 0.45
C SER A 226 -2.45 -3.23 1.35
N VAL A 227 -3.14 -4.36 1.29
CA VAL A 227 -4.28 -4.73 2.11
C VAL A 227 -3.91 -6.00 2.86
N GLY A 228 -3.82 -5.92 4.19
CA GLY A 228 -3.45 -7.08 5.01
C GLY A 228 -4.50 -8.19 4.86
N ARG A 229 -4.04 -9.44 4.69
CA ARG A 229 -4.92 -10.61 4.74
C ARG A 229 -5.25 -10.90 6.20
N GLU A 230 -6.42 -10.48 6.65
CA GLU A 230 -6.85 -10.70 8.04
C GLU A 230 -7.22 -12.18 8.27
N VAL A 231 -6.67 -12.77 9.33
CA VAL A 231 -6.96 -14.16 9.70
C VAL A 231 -8.29 -14.20 10.45
N GLY A 232 -9.32 -14.67 9.75
CA GLY A 232 -10.65 -14.89 10.31
C GLY A 232 -11.61 -13.72 10.08
N HIS A 233 -12.89 -14.06 9.89
CA HIS A 233 -14.03 -13.12 9.87
C HIS A 233 -14.32 -12.53 11.27
N GLY A 234 -13.30 -12.30 12.08
CA GLY A 234 -13.40 -11.93 13.47
C GLY A 234 -13.58 -10.43 13.65
N THR A 235 -14.38 -10.05 14.62
CA THR A 235 -14.59 -8.68 15.13
C THR A 235 -13.33 -8.01 15.70
N THR A 236 -12.16 -8.65 15.56
CA THR A 236 -10.89 -8.12 16.04
C THR A 236 -10.49 -6.94 15.16
N PRO A 237 -10.32 -5.74 15.74
CA PRO A 237 -9.90 -4.58 14.97
C PRO A 237 -8.56 -4.85 14.28
N PRO A 238 -8.35 -4.36 13.05
CA PRO A 238 -7.05 -4.46 12.40
C PRO A 238 -5.96 -3.87 13.30
N MET A 239 -4.91 -4.64 13.52
CA MET A 239 -3.78 -4.20 14.34
C MET A 239 -2.84 -3.28 13.54
N GLY A 240 -2.33 -2.25 14.21
CA GLY A 240 -1.35 -1.31 13.66
C GLY A 240 -1.97 -0.08 13.01
N PHE A 241 -1.15 0.66 12.25
CA PHE A 241 -1.55 1.89 11.58
C PHE A 241 -1.78 1.67 10.08
N ARG A 242 -2.65 2.49 9.50
CA ARG A 242 -2.67 2.74 8.06
C ARG A 242 -1.44 3.58 7.73
N LEU A 243 -0.78 3.29 6.61
CA LEU A 243 0.49 3.93 6.25
C LEU A 243 0.29 4.70 4.96
N SER A 244 0.83 5.92 4.88
CA SER A 244 0.79 6.70 3.65
C SER A 244 1.56 6.03 2.52
N GLY A 245 2.64 5.32 2.85
CA GLY A 245 3.61 4.84 1.86
C GLY A 245 4.33 5.99 1.16
N ILE A 246 5.07 5.64 0.10
CA ILE A 246 6.01 6.54 -0.57
C ILE A 246 5.37 7.62 -1.45
N TRP A 247 4.08 7.51 -1.82
CA TRP A 247 3.48 8.41 -2.81
C TRP A 247 3.45 9.88 -2.35
N VAL A 248 3.33 10.13 -1.04
CA VAL A 248 3.34 11.50 -0.50
C VAL A 248 4.68 12.17 -0.76
N HIS A 249 5.78 11.42 -0.69
CA HIS A 249 7.13 11.93 -0.93
C HIS A 249 7.40 12.21 -2.40
N HIS A 250 6.75 11.48 -3.30
CA HIS A 250 6.81 11.77 -4.73
C HIS A 250 6.01 13.02 -5.09
N MET A 251 4.95 13.33 -4.33
CA MET A 251 4.06 14.45 -4.61
C MET A 251 4.46 15.73 -3.90
N LEU A 252 4.95 15.63 -2.67
CA LEU A 252 5.31 16.74 -1.82
C LEU A 252 6.80 16.65 -1.47
N TYR A 253 7.51 17.77 -1.63
CA TYR A 253 8.79 17.94 -0.94
C TYR A 253 8.50 18.07 0.55
N CYS A 254 8.55 16.95 1.27
CA CYS A 254 8.56 16.94 2.73
C CYS A 254 9.95 17.37 3.19
N LEU A 255 10.17 18.68 3.29
CA LEU A 255 11.30 19.21 4.05
C LEU A 255 10.85 19.35 5.50
N SER A 256 11.33 18.46 6.38
CA SER A 256 11.31 18.71 7.81
C SER A 256 12.40 19.73 8.12
N ALA A 257 12.03 21.01 8.21
CA ALA A 257 12.93 22.02 8.79
C ALA A 257 12.68 22.05 10.30
N PRO A 258 13.64 21.61 11.14
CA PRO A 258 13.49 21.73 12.58
C PRO A 258 13.49 23.22 12.94
N ASP A 259 12.34 23.76 13.34
CA ASP A 259 12.23 25.13 13.86
C ASP A 259 12.25 25.17 15.40
N ASN A 260 12.51 24.01 16.04
CA ASN A 260 12.48 23.80 17.49
C ASN A 260 11.15 24.18 18.17
N THR A 261 10.07 24.41 17.40
CA THR A 261 8.73 24.69 17.96
C THR A 261 7.90 23.43 18.14
N GLY A 262 8.42 22.27 17.71
CA GLY A 262 7.68 21.02 17.66
C GLY A 262 6.62 20.96 16.56
N ASN A 263 6.53 21.95 15.67
CA ASN A 263 5.60 21.95 14.55
C ASN A 263 6.32 21.57 13.26
N ILE A 264 5.67 20.76 12.41
CA ILE A 264 6.08 20.68 11.01
C ILE A 264 5.55 21.91 10.28
N VAL A 265 6.47 22.66 9.67
CA VAL A 265 6.15 23.54 8.55
C VAL A 265 6.23 22.70 7.29
N THR A 266 5.10 22.13 6.85
CA THR A 266 5.05 21.46 5.54
C THR A 266 5.07 22.56 4.48
N ARG A 267 6.26 22.94 4.03
CA ARG A 267 6.37 23.84 2.90
C ARG A 267 6.12 23.03 1.63
N MET A 268 4.87 23.01 1.17
CA MET A 268 4.53 22.44 -0.12
C MET A 268 5.19 23.26 -1.23
N LEU A 269 6.40 22.86 -1.62
CA LEU A 269 7.00 23.32 -2.86
C LEU A 269 6.40 22.46 -3.97
N LYS A 270 5.49 23.03 -4.74
CA LYS A 270 4.98 22.41 -5.97
C LYS A 270 6.17 22.22 -6.91
N LYS A 271 6.39 21.01 -7.41
CA LYS A 271 7.26 20.79 -8.58
C LYS A 271 6.55 21.41 -9.79
N MET A 272 6.69 22.72 -9.97
CA MET A 272 6.22 23.40 -11.17
C MET A 272 7.14 22.99 -12.31
N SER A 273 6.58 22.35 -13.34
CA SER A 273 7.15 22.45 -14.69
C SER A 273 7.34 23.94 -14.99
N ILE A 274 8.50 24.29 -15.54
CA ILE A 274 9.03 25.67 -15.70
C ILE A 274 8.06 26.64 -16.43
N ASN A 275 6.94 26.17 -16.97
CA ASN A 275 6.02 26.95 -17.81
C ASN A 275 4.73 27.44 -17.13
N SER A 276 4.64 27.58 -15.80
CA SER A 276 3.44 28.17 -15.19
C SER A 276 3.74 28.97 -13.93
N TYR A 277 3.84 30.30 -14.07
CA TYR A 277 3.99 31.24 -12.97
C TYR A 277 2.64 31.72 -12.41
N ASN A 278 2.69 31.98 -11.10
CA ASN A 278 1.86 32.83 -10.26
C ASN A 278 0.66 32.21 -9.50
N HIS A 279 0.85 32.24 -8.17
CA HIS A 279 0.01 31.85 -7.05
C HIS A 279 0.02 30.38 -6.62
N ILE A 280 0.61 30.13 -5.44
CA ILE A 280 0.02 29.45 -4.28
C ILE A 280 1.01 29.60 -3.09
N ILE A 281 0.57 30.25 -2.00
CA ILE A 281 1.13 30.06 -0.66
C ILE A 281 -0.05 29.72 0.25
N HIS A 282 -0.14 28.46 0.67
CA HIS A 282 -1.00 28.06 1.78
C HIS A 282 -0.14 27.36 2.83
N PHE A 283 -0.17 27.93 4.04
CA PHE A 283 0.50 27.39 5.20
C PHE A 283 -0.37 26.29 5.80
N MET A 284 0.21 25.12 5.97
CA MET A 284 -0.36 24.09 6.82
C MET A 284 0.17 24.32 8.23
N ARG A 285 -0.70 24.76 9.15
CA ARG A 285 -0.41 24.75 10.59
C ARG A 285 -1.20 23.60 11.18
N VAL A 286 -0.53 22.51 11.53
CA VAL A 286 -1.16 21.44 12.31
C VAL A 286 -1.36 21.98 13.72
N GLN A 287 -2.61 22.25 14.12
CA GLN A 287 -2.92 22.80 15.44
C GLN A 287 -3.05 21.69 16.49
N ARG A 288 -2.41 21.93 17.64
CA ARG A 288 -2.58 21.22 18.91
C ARG A 288 -4.05 21.28 19.34
N ARG A 289 -4.79 20.17 19.34
CA ARG A 289 -6.06 20.08 20.08
C ARG A 289 -5.76 19.70 21.53
N SER A 290 -5.70 20.69 22.42
CA SER A 290 -5.77 20.43 23.86
C SER A 290 -7.20 20.06 24.24
N MET A 291 -7.47 18.83 24.64
CA MET A 291 -8.66 18.54 25.44
C MET A 291 -8.42 19.09 26.84
N ILE A 292 -9.04 20.23 27.16
CA ILE A 292 -9.17 20.73 28.53
C ILE A 292 -10.47 20.14 29.09
N PRO A 293 -10.47 19.56 30.31
CA PRO A 293 -11.69 19.14 30.95
C PRO A 293 -12.47 20.38 31.42
N THR A 294 -13.72 20.50 30.99
CA THR A 294 -14.64 21.52 31.46
C THR A 294 -14.92 21.31 32.95
N THR A 295 -14.60 22.34 33.72
CA THR A 295 -14.89 22.51 35.14
C THR A 295 -16.39 22.33 35.42
N ILE A 296 -16.73 21.42 36.33
CA ILE A 296 -18.06 21.36 36.95
C ILE A 296 -18.08 22.38 38.09
N SER A 297 -18.88 23.43 37.90
CA SER A 297 -19.24 24.41 38.91
C SER A 297 -20.33 23.85 39.83
N HIS A 298 -20.11 24.00 41.14
CA HIS A 298 -21.12 23.83 42.18
C HIS A 298 -22.23 24.87 42.04
N SER A 299 -23.48 24.44 42.20
CA SER A 299 -24.53 25.25 42.82
C SER A 299 -25.52 24.33 43.52
N ALA A 300 -25.67 24.58 44.82
CA ALA A 300 -26.63 23.97 45.72
C ALA A 300 -28.06 24.42 45.40
N TYR A 301 -29.06 23.60 45.72
CA TYR A 301 -30.31 24.06 46.31
C TYR A 301 -30.91 22.99 47.23
N ILE A 302 -31.50 23.52 48.30
CA ILE A 302 -32.14 22.94 49.47
C ILE A 302 -33.50 22.30 49.11
N LEU A 303 -33.77 21.11 49.68
CA LEU A 303 -34.90 20.79 50.58
C LEU A 303 -34.64 19.44 51.24
#